data_AF-A0A562MV02-F1
#
_entry.id   AF-A0A562MV02-F1
#
_cell.length_a   1.000
_cell.length_b   1.000
_cell.length_c   1.000
_cell.angle_alpha   90.00
_cell.angle_beta   90.00
_cell.angle_gamma   90.00
#
_symmetry.space_group_name_H-M   'P 1'
#
loop_
_entity.id
_entity.type
_entity.pdbx_description
1 polymer ?
#
loop_
_entity_poly.entity_id
_entity_poly.type
_entity_poly.pdbx_seq_one_letter_code
_entity_poly.pdbx_strand_id
1 'polypeptide(L)'
;MPDGSSSSAHMRDRARLKFTIALIAGIWIASDIGYYFLLPALGEKSDYNDGPIAIALYYLFWTGIATIAFWPQYASWPRYARWAMFENRLTSIIVWSLAFGASVVFAAYVLPALPPFELREGTTPPELPFATPWYFLPKSIEILFQQLLVVALVLTLAAENRSLRTISLCCAALFGAAHVLLAFGDVSWGYVARFATLAAVFGLAFPYLILRVPNGFAYSYVTHWGYYAVTVVMARTLGPGALPDLVKRLLDWS
;
A
#
# COMPACT_ATOMS: atom_id res chain seq x y z
N MET A 1 7.18 -47.14 16.64
CA MET A 1 8.06 -45.97 16.80
C MET A 1 7.42 -44.83 16.02
N PRO A 2 7.16 -43.66 16.63
CA PRO A 2 6.69 -42.51 15.87
C PRO A 2 7.84 -42.01 14.99
N ASP A 3 7.62 -41.97 13.67
CA ASP A 3 8.63 -41.55 12.69
C ASP A 3 9.07 -40.11 12.94
N GLY A 4 10.36 -39.93 13.26
CA GLY A 4 11.01 -38.63 13.45
C GLY A 4 11.04 -37.73 12.21
N SER A 5 10.49 -38.18 11.07
CA SER A 5 10.42 -37.43 9.81
C SER A 5 9.46 -36.24 9.89
N SER A 6 8.32 -36.38 10.60
CA SER A 6 7.26 -35.37 10.69
C SER A 6 7.69 -34.09 11.44
N SER A 7 8.46 -34.23 12.50
CA SER A 7 8.94 -33.10 13.33
C SER A 7 9.92 -32.20 12.56
N SER A 8 10.83 -32.80 11.77
CA SER A 8 11.83 -32.07 10.99
C SER A 8 11.25 -31.26 9.82
N ALA A 9 10.15 -31.74 9.21
CA ALA A 9 9.47 -31.04 8.13
C ALA A 9 8.77 -29.78 8.67
N HIS A 10 7.96 -29.92 9.72
CA HIS A 10 7.25 -28.81 10.34
C HIS A 10 8.19 -27.71 10.88
N MET A 11 9.37 -28.07 11.39
CA MET A 11 10.38 -27.07 11.81
C MET A 11 10.93 -26.25 10.64
N ARG A 12 11.18 -26.89 9.48
CA ARG A 12 11.69 -26.21 8.28
C ARG A 12 10.67 -25.24 7.70
N ASP A 13 9.39 -25.63 7.66
CA ASP A 13 8.30 -24.77 7.16
C ASP A 13 8.13 -23.53 8.03
N ARG A 14 8.15 -23.71 9.35
CA ARG A 14 8.05 -22.59 10.31
C ARG A 14 9.24 -21.63 10.22
N ALA A 15 10.46 -22.14 9.99
CA ALA A 15 11.64 -21.31 9.81
C ALA A 15 11.56 -20.51 8.50
N ARG A 16 11.11 -21.15 7.41
CA ARG A 16 10.89 -20.50 6.12
C ARG A 16 9.84 -19.38 6.20
N LEU A 17 8.71 -19.63 6.86
CA LEU A 17 7.68 -18.64 7.12
C LEU A 17 8.25 -17.40 7.81
N LYS A 18 8.94 -17.59 8.94
CA LYS A 18 9.55 -16.50 9.71
C LYS A 18 10.54 -15.72 8.86
N PHE A 19 11.38 -16.41 8.10
CA PHE A 19 12.34 -15.79 7.19
C PHE A 19 11.64 -14.94 6.13
N THR A 20 10.59 -15.45 5.48
CA THR A 20 9.85 -14.69 4.46
C THR A 20 9.18 -13.45 5.05
N ILE A 21 8.54 -13.55 6.23
CA ILE A 21 7.95 -12.39 6.91
C ILE A 21 9.03 -11.35 7.26
N ALA A 22 10.17 -11.80 7.80
CA ALA A 22 11.29 -10.91 8.11
C ALA A 22 11.86 -10.23 6.86
N LEU A 23 11.94 -10.96 5.74
CA LEU A 23 12.40 -10.41 4.47
C LEU A 23 11.42 -9.37 3.90
N ILE A 24 10.10 -9.62 3.98
CA ILE A 24 9.07 -8.65 3.59
C ILE A 24 9.21 -7.37 4.41
N ALA A 25 9.28 -7.50 5.74
CA ALA A 25 9.45 -6.36 6.64
C ALA A 25 10.76 -5.61 6.36
N GLY A 26 11.86 -6.35 6.16
CA GLY A 26 13.17 -5.77 5.88
C GLY A 26 13.21 -4.98 4.58
N ILE A 27 12.63 -5.52 3.49
CA ILE A 27 12.53 -4.83 2.20
C ILE A 27 11.68 -3.55 2.33
N TRP A 28 10.55 -3.61 3.04
CA TRP A 28 9.71 -2.43 3.29
C TRP A 28 10.42 -1.35 4.09
N ILE A 29 11.01 -1.73 5.23
CA ILE A 29 11.71 -0.78 6.09
C ILE A 29 12.89 -0.16 5.35
N ALA A 30 13.63 -0.95 4.57
CA ALA A 30 14.76 -0.46 3.78
C ALA A 30 14.32 0.51 2.67
N SER A 31 13.17 0.28 2.01
CA SER A 31 12.65 1.23 1.03
C SER A 31 12.18 2.54 1.68
N ASP A 32 11.55 2.48 2.85
CA ASP A 32 11.09 3.71 3.52
C ASP A 32 12.28 4.50 4.07
N ILE A 33 13.25 3.84 4.72
CA ILE A 33 14.49 4.48 5.18
C ILE A 33 15.25 5.07 3.98
N GLY A 34 15.36 4.36 2.87
CA GLY A 34 16.05 4.89 1.71
C GLY A 34 15.31 6.10 1.11
N TYR A 35 13.98 6.10 1.11
CA TYR A 35 13.20 7.26 0.69
C TYR A 35 13.43 8.48 1.58
N TYR A 36 13.41 8.31 2.91
CA TYR A 36 13.55 9.44 3.86
C TYR A 36 15.00 9.89 4.11
N PHE A 37 15.99 9.03 3.89
CA PHE A 37 17.38 9.32 4.27
C PHE A 37 18.39 9.18 3.12
N LEU A 38 18.24 8.15 2.27
CA LEU A 38 19.19 7.93 1.17
C LEU A 38 18.98 8.92 0.03
N LEU A 39 17.74 9.17 -0.39
CA LEU A 39 17.45 10.15 -1.44
C LEU A 39 17.95 11.56 -1.06
N PRO A 40 17.67 12.09 0.16
CA PRO A 40 18.26 13.34 0.62
C PRO A 40 19.77 13.36 0.63
N ALA A 41 20.42 12.26 1.05
CA ALA A 41 21.87 12.14 1.03
C ALA A 41 22.46 12.20 -0.40
N LEU A 42 21.66 11.88 -1.42
CA LEU A 42 22.03 11.97 -2.84
C LEU A 42 21.63 13.33 -3.48
N GLY A 43 21.09 14.26 -2.69
CA GLY A 43 20.66 15.59 -3.16
C GLY A 43 19.21 15.65 -3.67
N GLU A 44 18.46 14.55 -3.58
CA GLU A 44 17.05 14.49 -3.96
C GLU A 44 16.16 14.76 -2.73
N LYS A 45 15.14 15.61 -2.87
CA LYS A 45 14.19 15.81 -1.78
C LYS A 45 13.27 14.60 -1.66
N SER A 46 12.93 14.22 -0.43
CA SER A 46 11.89 13.23 -0.13
C SER A 46 10.49 13.83 -0.33
N ASP A 47 10.18 14.21 -1.57
CA ASP A 47 8.90 14.81 -1.97
C ASP A 47 8.55 14.34 -3.39
N TYR A 48 7.41 13.69 -3.54
CA TYR A 48 6.92 13.10 -4.79
C TYR A 48 6.62 14.16 -5.86
N ASN A 49 6.40 15.43 -5.50
CA ASN A 49 6.21 16.53 -6.45
C ASN A 49 7.52 17.11 -6.95
N ASP A 50 8.55 17.19 -6.09
CA ASP A 50 9.82 17.83 -6.44
C ASP A 50 10.71 16.91 -7.31
N GLY A 51 10.77 15.62 -6.99
CA GLY A 51 11.62 14.63 -7.68
C GLY A 51 10.86 13.45 -8.31
N PRO A 52 9.75 13.65 -9.05
CA PRO A 52 8.81 12.57 -9.37
C PRO A 52 9.44 11.43 -10.17
N ILE A 53 10.37 11.74 -11.07
CA ILE A 53 11.06 10.75 -11.91
C ILE A 53 12.08 9.96 -11.08
N ALA A 54 12.90 10.64 -10.28
CA ALA A 54 13.90 9.98 -9.44
C ALA A 54 13.24 9.03 -8.43
N ILE A 55 12.17 9.49 -7.78
CA ILE A 55 11.38 8.68 -6.84
C ILE A 55 10.66 7.53 -7.56
N ALA A 56 10.18 7.74 -8.79
CA ALA A 56 9.59 6.69 -9.60
C ALA A 56 10.59 5.58 -9.92
N LEU A 57 11.81 5.94 -10.33
CA LEU A 57 12.91 4.99 -10.56
C LEU A 57 13.32 4.27 -9.27
N TYR A 58 13.35 4.99 -8.14
CA TYR A 58 13.61 4.44 -6.82
C TYR A 58 12.61 3.33 -6.46
N TYR A 59 11.31 3.59 -6.56
CA TYR A 59 10.30 2.55 -6.26
C TYR A 59 10.20 1.48 -7.35
N LEU A 60 10.56 1.77 -8.59
CA LEU A 60 10.65 0.76 -9.64
C LEU A 60 11.76 -0.25 -9.33
N PHE A 61 12.89 0.21 -8.82
CA PHE A 61 13.97 -0.65 -8.33
C PHE A 61 13.48 -1.58 -7.20
N TRP A 62 12.79 -1.04 -6.19
CA TRP A 62 12.23 -1.85 -5.10
C TRP A 62 11.12 -2.80 -5.55
N THR A 63 10.30 -2.40 -6.52
CA THR A 63 9.31 -3.26 -7.20
C THR A 63 10.02 -4.45 -7.86
N GLY A 64 11.14 -4.21 -8.55
CA GLY A 64 11.97 -5.25 -9.14
C GLY A 64 12.53 -6.22 -8.10
N ILE A 65 13.08 -5.71 -6.99
CA ILE A 65 13.56 -6.53 -5.86
C ILE A 65 12.43 -7.40 -5.32
N ALA A 66 11.27 -6.81 -5.01
CA ALA A 66 10.14 -7.57 -4.48
C ALA A 66 9.63 -8.63 -5.46
N THR A 67 9.65 -8.34 -6.76
CA THR A 67 9.26 -9.29 -7.81
C THR A 67 10.19 -10.50 -7.84
N ILE A 68 11.51 -10.27 -7.82
CA ILE A 68 12.52 -11.33 -7.87
C ILE A 68 12.54 -12.13 -6.56
N ALA A 69 12.60 -11.44 -5.41
CA ALA A 69 12.72 -12.07 -4.10
C ALA A 69 11.54 -12.99 -3.75
N PHE A 70 10.33 -12.62 -4.19
CA PHE A 70 9.11 -13.35 -3.87
C PHE A 70 8.49 -14.06 -5.08
N TRP A 71 9.24 -14.21 -6.18
CA TRP A 71 8.80 -14.97 -7.36
C TRP A 71 8.25 -16.36 -7.02
N PRO A 72 8.87 -17.17 -6.13
CA PRO A 72 8.33 -18.48 -5.76
C PRO A 72 6.94 -18.39 -5.12
N GLN A 73 6.67 -17.35 -4.33
CA GLN A 73 5.38 -17.10 -3.71
C GLN A 73 4.35 -16.73 -4.78
N TYR A 74 4.67 -15.79 -5.68
CA TYR A 74 3.75 -15.41 -6.77
C TYR A 74 3.45 -16.57 -7.72
N ALA A 75 4.45 -17.38 -8.06
CA ALA A 75 4.27 -18.56 -8.89
C ALA A 75 3.38 -19.63 -8.23
N SER A 76 3.29 -19.63 -6.89
CA SER A 76 2.42 -20.54 -6.15
C SER A 76 0.97 -20.06 -6.00
N TRP A 77 0.66 -18.84 -6.45
CA TRP A 77 -0.66 -18.23 -6.29
C TRP A 77 -1.83 -19.12 -6.76
N PRO A 78 -1.79 -19.78 -7.94
CA PRO A 78 -2.89 -20.64 -8.38
C PRO A 78 -3.20 -21.82 -7.46
N ARG A 79 -2.29 -22.18 -6.54
CA ARG A 79 -2.51 -23.25 -5.56
C ARG A 79 -3.37 -22.82 -4.38
N TYR A 80 -3.38 -21.53 -4.07
CA TYR A 80 -3.95 -21.01 -2.82
C TYR A 80 -5.13 -20.06 -3.03
N ALA A 81 -5.18 -19.36 -4.17
CA ALA A 81 -6.32 -18.50 -4.50
C ALA A 81 -7.28 -19.21 -5.44
N ARG A 82 -8.55 -18.83 -5.35
CA ARG A 82 -9.59 -19.28 -6.29
C ARG A 82 -9.39 -18.71 -7.70
N TRP A 83 -8.75 -17.54 -7.80
CA TRP A 83 -8.55 -16.81 -9.04
C TRP A 83 -7.12 -16.28 -9.06
N ALA A 84 -6.28 -16.85 -9.92
CA ALA A 84 -4.93 -16.33 -10.11
C ALA A 84 -4.96 -15.03 -10.93
N MET A 85 -3.94 -14.19 -10.75
CA MET A 85 -3.77 -13.01 -11.57
C MET A 85 -3.69 -13.39 -13.05
N PHE A 86 -4.47 -12.72 -13.90
CA PHE A 86 -4.53 -12.94 -15.36
C PHE A 86 -5.08 -14.30 -15.83
N GLU A 87 -5.73 -15.08 -14.97
CA GLU A 87 -6.39 -16.33 -15.39
C GLU A 87 -7.49 -16.07 -16.43
N ASN A 88 -8.27 -15.00 -16.23
CA ASN A 88 -9.19 -14.44 -17.24
C ASN A 88 -8.56 -13.19 -17.87
N ARG A 89 -7.69 -13.40 -18.87
CA ARG A 89 -6.92 -12.33 -19.52
C ARG A 89 -7.77 -11.16 -19.99
N LEU A 90 -8.92 -11.42 -20.61
CA LEU A 90 -9.81 -10.37 -21.12
C LEU A 90 -10.35 -9.50 -19.97
N THR A 91 -10.86 -10.13 -18.90
CA THR A 91 -11.37 -9.40 -17.75
C THR A 91 -10.25 -8.63 -17.06
N SER A 92 -9.06 -9.21 -16.93
CA SER A 92 -7.91 -8.51 -16.38
C SER A 92 -7.50 -7.30 -17.22
N ILE A 93 -7.46 -7.43 -18.55
CA ILE A 93 -7.18 -6.31 -19.45
C ILE A 93 -8.22 -5.20 -19.24
N ILE A 94 -9.52 -5.53 -19.23
CA ILE A 94 -10.59 -4.55 -19.01
C ILE A 94 -10.42 -3.84 -17.67
N VAL A 95 -10.23 -4.59 -16.56
CA VAL A 95 -10.09 -4.00 -15.22
C VAL A 95 -8.86 -3.10 -15.13
N TRP A 96 -7.71 -3.53 -15.65
CA TRP A 96 -6.49 -2.73 -15.63
C TRP A 96 -6.56 -1.52 -16.55
N SER A 97 -7.15 -1.63 -17.74
CA SER A 97 -7.35 -0.51 -18.65
C SER A 97 -8.31 0.52 -18.06
N LEU A 98 -9.39 0.10 -17.42
CA LEU A 98 -10.32 1.00 -16.73
C LEU A 98 -9.66 1.68 -15.53
N ALA A 99 -8.90 0.93 -14.73
CA ALA A 99 -8.12 1.47 -13.62
C ALA A 99 -7.13 2.54 -14.08
N PHE A 100 -6.32 2.22 -15.10
CA PHE A 100 -5.36 3.14 -15.68
C PHE A 100 -6.05 4.38 -16.25
N GLY A 101 -7.12 4.20 -17.04
CA GLY A 101 -7.91 5.29 -17.60
C GLY A 101 -8.48 6.20 -16.51
N ALA A 102 -9.05 5.64 -15.44
CA ALA A 102 -9.55 6.40 -14.30
C ALA A 102 -8.45 7.18 -13.58
N SER A 103 -7.27 6.57 -13.38
CA SER A 103 -6.12 7.23 -12.77
C SER A 103 -5.59 8.38 -13.62
N VAL A 104 -5.52 8.20 -14.95
CA VAL A 104 -5.13 9.26 -15.89
C VAL A 104 -6.18 10.38 -15.91
N VAL A 105 -7.47 10.05 -15.98
CA VAL A 105 -8.55 11.04 -15.95
C VAL A 105 -8.48 11.86 -14.66
N PHE A 106 -8.28 11.19 -13.52
CA PHE A 106 -8.13 11.87 -12.24
C PHE A 106 -6.91 12.80 -12.22
N ALA A 107 -5.71 12.29 -12.54
CA ALA A 107 -4.48 13.05 -12.43
C ALA A 107 -4.43 14.20 -13.44
N ALA A 108 -4.87 13.99 -14.68
CA ALA A 108 -4.74 14.98 -15.76
C ALA A 108 -5.89 15.99 -15.83
N TYR A 109 -7.08 15.65 -15.34
CA TYR A 109 -8.27 16.50 -15.50
C TYR A 109 -8.98 16.84 -14.18
N VAL A 110 -9.23 15.85 -13.32
CA VAL A 110 -9.96 16.10 -12.06
C VAL A 110 -9.09 16.90 -11.09
N LEU A 111 -7.86 16.44 -10.85
CA LEU A 111 -6.96 17.04 -9.88
C LEU A 111 -6.61 18.51 -10.19
N PRO A 112 -6.29 18.90 -11.45
CA PRO A 112 -6.09 20.31 -11.81
C PRO A 112 -7.36 21.18 -11.71
N ALA A 113 -8.55 20.58 -11.81
CA ALA A 113 -9.81 21.29 -11.69
C ALA A 113 -10.26 21.50 -10.22
N LEU A 114 -9.63 20.82 -9.26
CA LEU A 114 -9.90 21.05 -7.84
C LEU A 114 -9.37 22.42 -7.39
N PRO A 115 -10.02 23.08 -6.43
CA PRO A 115 -9.47 24.28 -5.82
C PRO A 115 -8.08 23.99 -5.20
N PRO A 116 -7.17 24.98 -5.18
CA PRO A 116 -5.87 24.82 -4.54
C PRO A 116 -6.05 24.56 -3.03
N PHE A 117 -5.13 23.81 -2.43
CA PHE A 117 -5.13 23.61 -0.99
C PHE A 117 -4.64 24.88 -0.29
N GLU A 118 -5.45 25.43 0.62
CA GLU A 118 -5.09 26.60 1.42
C GLU A 118 -4.34 26.17 2.68
N LEU A 119 -3.08 26.59 2.79
CA LEU A 119 -2.27 26.34 3.98
C LEU A 119 -2.73 27.24 5.13
N ARG A 120 -3.04 26.64 6.28
CA ARG A 120 -3.20 27.40 7.53
C ARG A 120 -1.83 27.78 8.07
N GLU A 121 -1.65 29.07 8.35
CA GLU A 121 -0.43 29.60 8.95
C GLU A 121 -0.04 28.84 10.23
N GLY A 122 1.26 28.60 10.41
CA GLY A 122 1.82 27.94 11.60
C GLY A 122 1.72 26.41 11.61
N THR A 123 1.33 25.76 10.50
CA THR A 123 1.33 24.29 10.39
C THR A 123 2.27 23.82 9.29
N THR A 124 3.09 22.79 9.55
CA THR A 124 3.83 22.06 8.52
C THR A 124 2.85 21.08 7.87
N PRO A 125 2.40 21.32 6.62
CA PRO A 125 1.39 20.48 6.04
C PRO A 125 1.99 19.16 5.57
N PRO A 126 1.21 18.07 5.57
CA PRO A 126 1.61 16.89 4.82
C PRO A 126 1.70 17.23 3.34
N GLU A 127 2.50 16.46 2.60
CA GLU A 127 2.72 16.64 1.17
C GLU A 127 1.44 16.41 0.33
N LEU A 128 0.64 15.40 0.69
CA LEU A 128 -0.46 14.90 -0.13
C LEU A 128 -1.50 15.97 -0.56
N PRO A 129 -1.97 16.89 0.30
CA PRO A 129 -2.82 18.01 -0.12
C PRO A 129 -2.28 18.86 -1.29
N PHE A 130 -0.96 18.96 -1.42
CA PHE A 130 -0.27 19.70 -2.49
C PHE A 130 0.01 18.86 -3.75
N ALA A 131 -0.45 17.61 -3.79
CA ALA A 131 -0.21 16.71 -4.92
C ALA A 131 -0.50 17.35 -6.28
N THR A 132 0.50 17.36 -7.14
CA THR A 132 0.38 17.69 -8.56
C THR A 132 0.02 16.43 -9.36
N PRO A 133 -0.32 16.52 -10.66
CA PRO A 133 -0.47 15.33 -11.49
C PRO A 133 0.76 14.40 -11.45
N TRP A 134 1.96 14.99 -11.35
CA TRP A 134 3.22 14.25 -11.29
C TRP A 134 3.44 13.47 -10.00
N TYR A 135 2.82 13.87 -8.88
CA TYR A 135 2.80 13.12 -7.62
C TYR A 135 2.39 11.65 -7.83
N PHE A 136 1.39 11.44 -8.70
CA PHE A 136 0.78 10.13 -8.88
C PHE A 136 1.64 9.15 -9.67
N LEU A 137 2.70 9.60 -10.36
CA LEU A 137 3.61 8.70 -11.06
C LEU A 137 4.41 7.82 -10.08
N PRO A 138 5.30 8.37 -9.24
CA PRO A 138 6.00 7.60 -8.22
C PRO A 138 5.04 6.91 -7.25
N LYS A 139 3.93 7.57 -6.88
CA LYS A 139 2.94 6.98 -5.97
C LYS A 139 2.31 5.71 -6.52
N SER A 140 2.02 5.66 -7.82
CA SER A 140 1.49 4.45 -8.47
C SER A 140 2.48 3.28 -8.38
N ILE A 141 3.77 3.55 -8.58
CA ILE A 141 4.83 2.53 -8.53
C ILE A 141 5.08 2.08 -7.09
N GLU A 142 5.12 3.00 -6.13
CA GLU A 142 5.20 2.68 -4.71
C GLU A 142 4.02 1.81 -4.26
N ILE A 143 2.79 2.15 -4.65
CA ILE A 143 1.60 1.35 -4.32
C ILE A 143 1.72 -0.06 -4.93
N LEU A 144 2.22 -0.17 -6.16
CA LEU A 144 2.48 -1.48 -6.78
C LEU A 144 3.48 -2.28 -5.95
N PHE A 145 4.61 -1.68 -5.57
CA PHE A 145 5.60 -2.28 -4.69
C PHE A 145 4.98 -2.78 -3.37
N GLN A 146 4.24 -1.92 -2.67
CA GLN A 146 3.60 -2.27 -1.41
C GLN A 146 2.57 -3.40 -1.59
N GLN A 147 1.79 -3.40 -2.69
CA GLN A 147 0.82 -4.46 -2.97
C GLN A 147 1.49 -5.80 -3.30
N LEU A 148 2.65 -5.79 -3.94
CA LEU A 148 3.43 -7.01 -4.16
C LEU A 148 3.92 -7.61 -2.82
N LEU A 149 4.39 -6.78 -1.89
CA LEU A 149 4.75 -7.23 -0.54
C LEU A 149 3.54 -7.81 0.21
N VAL A 150 2.37 -7.18 0.10
CA VAL A 150 1.12 -7.69 0.68
C VAL A 150 0.74 -9.04 0.07
N VAL A 151 0.81 -9.20 -1.26
CA VAL A 151 0.54 -10.49 -1.92
C VAL A 151 1.52 -11.56 -1.43
N ALA A 152 2.81 -11.25 -1.37
CA ALA A 152 3.81 -12.18 -0.88
C ALA A 152 3.49 -12.65 0.55
N LEU A 153 3.09 -11.74 1.45
CA LEU A 153 2.66 -12.06 2.80
C LEU A 153 1.41 -12.95 2.82
N VAL A 154 0.38 -12.59 2.06
CA VAL A 154 -0.90 -13.32 1.98
C VAL A 154 -0.68 -14.74 1.50
N LEU A 155 0.05 -14.92 0.39
CA LEU A 155 0.33 -16.24 -0.17
C LEU A 155 1.22 -17.08 0.74
N THR A 156 2.20 -16.45 1.42
CA THR A 156 3.05 -17.14 2.41
C THR A 156 2.22 -17.67 3.58
N LEU A 157 1.31 -16.88 4.13
CA LEU A 157 0.45 -17.35 5.22
C LEU A 157 -0.59 -18.36 4.75
N ALA A 158 -1.10 -18.23 3.53
CA ALA A 158 -2.02 -19.20 2.93
C ALA A 158 -1.34 -20.56 2.69
N ALA A 159 -0.07 -20.59 2.28
CA ALA A 159 0.72 -21.82 2.13
C ALA A 159 0.86 -22.61 3.44
N GLU A 160 0.83 -21.90 4.57
CA GLU A 160 0.86 -22.46 5.92
C GLU A 160 -0.54 -22.84 6.44
N ASN A 161 -1.53 -22.92 5.55
CA ASN A 161 -2.93 -23.22 5.85
C ASN A 161 -3.53 -22.30 6.94
N ARG A 162 -3.08 -21.04 7.03
CA ARG A 162 -3.64 -20.08 7.98
C ARG A 162 -5.04 -19.68 7.54
N SER A 163 -5.94 -19.54 8.51
CA SER A 163 -7.30 -19.07 8.24
C SER A 163 -7.28 -17.65 7.66
N LEU A 164 -8.24 -17.32 6.79
CA LEU A 164 -8.34 -15.98 6.20
C LEU A 164 -8.38 -14.88 7.28
N ARG A 165 -9.07 -15.12 8.40
CA ARG A 165 -9.10 -14.19 9.53
C ARG A 165 -7.71 -13.92 10.10
N THR A 166 -6.90 -14.97 10.28
CA THR A 166 -5.52 -14.84 10.76
C THR A 166 -4.66 -14.06 9.77
N ILE A 167 -4.82 -14.33 8.47
CA ILE A 167 -4.11 -13.61 7.41
C ILE A 167 -4.49 -12.12 7.44
N SER A 168 -5.78 -11.79 7.47
CA SER A 168 -6.30 -10.42 7.58
C SER A 168 -5.78 -9.68 8.80
N LEU A 169 -5.79 -10.29 9.99
CA LEU A 169 -5.26 -9.65 11.20
C LEU A 169 -3.75 -9.41 11.11
N CYS A 170 -2.99 -10.35 10.54
CA CYS A 170 -1.56 -10.21 10.35
C CYS A 170 -1.23 -9.10 9.34
N CYS A 171 -1.94 -9.07 8.20
CA CYS A 171 -1.81 -8.01 7.21
C CYS A 171 -2.20 -6.64 7.78
N ALA A 172 -3.30 -6.53 8.52
CA ALA A 172 -3.71 -5.28 9.17
C ALA A 172 -2.63 -4.76 10.14
N ALA A 173 -2.09 -5.64 10.99
CA ALA A 173 -1.05 -5.27 11.95
C ALA A 173 0.24 -4.82 11.25
N LEU A 174 0.76 -5.59 10.30
CA LEU A 174 2.01 -5.26 9.61
C LEU A 174 1.88 -4.04 8.72
N PHE A 175 0.75 -3.90 8.01
CA PHE A 175 0.54 -2.79 7.10
C PHE A 175 0.31 -1.48 7.85
N GLY A 176 -0.47 -1.52 8.94
CA GLY A 176 -0.60 -0.38 9.85
C GLY A 176 0.72 0.00 10.51
N ALA A 177 1.51 -0.97 10.97
CA ALA A 177 2.82 -0.72 11.59
C ALA A 177 3.83 -0.13 10.60
N ALA A 178 3.87 -0.60 9.35
CA ALA A 178 4.74 -0.03 8.32
C ALA A 178 4.44 1.45 8.07
N HIS A 179 3.17 1.85 8.11
CA HIS A 179 2.77 3.25 7.94
C HIS A 179 3.15 4.16 9.12
N VAL A 180 3.60 3.61 10.26
CA VAL A 180 4.18 4.43 11.35
C VAL A 180 5.49 5.08 10.89
N LEU A 181 6.19 4.50 9.90
CA LEU A 181 7.42 5.07 9.34
C LEU A 181 7.20 6.42 8.64
N LEU A 182 5.95 6.80 8.34
CA LEU A 182 5.61 8.16 7.92
C LEU A 182 6.07 9.23 8.92
N ALA A 183 6.29 8.87 10.18
CA ALA A 183 6.85 9.77 11.20
C ALA A 183 8.25 10.32 10.82
N PHE A 184 8.97 9.69 9.90
CA PHE A 184 10.23 10.21 9.38
C PHE A 184 10.07 11.35 8.36
N GLY A 185 8.86 11.59 7.86
CA GLY A 185 8.56 12.63 6.87
C GLY A 185 8.21 14.01 7.45
N ASP A 186 8.57 14.29 8.71
CA ASP A 186 8.29 15.56 9.41
C ASP A 186 6.80 16.00 9.39
N VAL A 187 5.90 15.02 9.46
CA VAL A 187 4.44 15.22 9.52
C VAL A 187 3.91 15.05 10.95
N SER A 188 2.76 15.66 11.24
CA SER A 188 2.14 15.54 12.57
C SER A 188 1.79 14.09 12.95
N TRP A 189 1.91 13.74 14.23
CA TRP A 189 1.53 12.42 14.74
C TRP A 189 0.05 12.07 14.50
N GLY A 190 -0.84 13.06 14.47
CA GLY A 190 -2.25 12.85 14.11
C GLY A 190 -2.41 12.38 12.66
N TYR A 191 -1.60 12.90 11.75
CA TYR A 191 -1.54 12.42 10.36
C TYR A 191 -1.03 10.98 10.27
N VAL A 192 0.07 10.67 10.97
CA VAL A 192 0.64 9.32 11.03
C VAL A 192 -0.39 8.32 11.58
N ALA A 193 -1.04 8.63 12.70
CA ALA A 193 -2.03 7.77 13.34
C ALA A 193 -3.24 7.51 12.42
N ARG A 194 -3.72 8.54 11.71
CA ARG A 194 -4.82 8.39 10.74
C ARG A 194 -4.42 7.46 9.59
N PHE A 195 -3.25 7.67 8.99
CA PHE A 195 -2.77 6.84 7.87
C PHE A 195 -2.52 5.40 8.31
N ALA A 196 -1.86 5.19 9.46
CA ALA A 196 -1.63 3.86 10.01
C ALA A 196 -2.94 3.11 10.31
N THR A 197 -3.93 3.81 10.87
CA THR A 197 -5.25 3.21 11.14
C THR A 197 -5.96 2.82 9.85
N LEU A 198 -6.01 3.71 8.86
CA LEU A 198 -6.64 3.42 7.57
C LEU A 198 -5.91 2.31 6.81
N ALA A 199 -4.58 2.29 6.85
CA ALA A 199 -3.78 1.19 6.32
C ALA A 199 -4.15 -0.13 7.01
N ALA A 200 -4.25 -0.17 8.34
CA ALA A 200 -4.67 -1.37 9.05
C ALA A 200 -6.07 -1.84 8.61
N VAL A 201 -7.02 -0.92 8.44
CA VAL A 201 -8.38 -1.23 7.94
C VAL A 201 -8.33 -1.83 6.53
N PHE A 202 -7.58 -1.24 5.61
CA PHE A 202 -7.38 -1.82 4.27
C PHE A 202 -6.69 -3.18 4.32
N GLY A 203 -5.72 -3.36 5.23
CA GLY A 203 -5.03 -4.63 5.46
C GLY A 203 -5.94 -5.77 5.91
N LEU A 204 -7.10 -5.46 6.51
CA LEU A 204 -8.13 -6.48 6.80
C LEU A 204 -8.80 -7.02 5.53
N ALA A 205 -9.00 -6.15 4.54
CA ALA A 205 -9.75 -6.45 3.31
C ALA A 205 -8.90 -7.10 2.22
N PHE A 206 -7.63 -6.70 2.08
CA PHE A 206 -6.77 -7.16 0.98
C PHE A 206 -6.62 -8.68 0.86
N PRO A 207 -6.47 -9.45 1.95
CA PRO A 207 -6.35 -10.91 1.83
C PRO A 207 -7.59 -11.57 1.24
N TYR A 208 -8.78 -11.04 1.55
CA TYR A 208 -10.03 -11.53 0.94
C TYR A 208 -10.05 -11.24 -0.55
N LEU A 209 -9.71 -10.01 -0.96
CA LEU A 209 -9.62 -9.65 -2.37
C LEU A 209 -8.66 -10.60 -3.10
N ILE A 210 -7.42 -10.71 -2.62
CA ILE A 210 -6.34 -11.49 -3.22
C ILE A 210 -6.67 -12.98 -3.36
N LEU A 211 -7.31 -13.60 -2.35
CA LEU A 211 -7.54 -15.05 -2.34
C LEU A 211 -8.88 -15.47 -2.95
N ARG A 212 -9.91 -14.61 -2.91
CA ARG A 212 -11.30 -15.02 -3.17
C ARG A 212 -11.98 -14.28 -4.33
N VAL A 213 -11.47 -13.11 -4.74
CA VAL A 213 -12.14 -12.27 -5.73
C VAL A 213 -11.43 -12.36 -7.09
N PRO A 214 -12.15 -12.53 -8.21
CA PRO A 214 -11.56 -12.47 -9.55
C PRO A 214 -10.87 -11.12 -9.74
N ASN A 215 -9.63 -11.10 -10.23
CA ASN A 215 -8.82 -9.87 -10.35
C ASN A 215 -8.60 -9.13 -9.01
N GLY A 216 -8.64 -9.86 -7.88
CA GLY A 216 -8.52 -9.31 -6.55
C GLY A 216 -7.31 -8.40 -6.31
N PHE A 217 -6.17 -8.70 -6.96
CA PHE A 217 -4.99 -7.84 -6.93
C PHE A 217 -5.19 -6.49 -7.60
N ALA A 218 -5.89 -6.45 -8.75
CA ALA A 218 -6.20 -5.18 -9.40
C ALA A 218 -7.14 -4.36 -8.51
N TYR A 219 -8.13 -5.00 -7.87
CA TYR A 219 -9.02 -4.32 -6.94
C TYR A 219 -8.30 -3.81 -5.69
N SER A 220 -7.35 -4.56 -5.11
CA SER A 220 -6.56 -4.06 -3.97
C SER A 220 -5.69 -2.88 -4.38
N TYR A 221 -5.02 -2.95 -5.54
CA TYR A 221 -4.24 -1.86 -6.10
C TYR A 221 -5.10 -0.60 -6.32
N VAL A 222 -6.23 -0.72 -7.02
CA VAL A 222 -7.12 0.41 -7.32
C VAL A 222 -7.74 1.00 -6.06
N THR A 223 -8.11 0.17 -5.09
CA THR A 223 -8.64 0.65 -3.81
C THR A 223 -7.59 1.48 -3.07
N HIS A 224 -6.34 1.01 -3.06
CA HIS A 224 -5.25 1.73 -2.42
C HIS A 224 -4.91 3.03 -3.15
N TRP A 225 -4.86 3.00 -4.48
CA TRP A 225 -4.66 4.21 -5.29
C TRP A 225 -5.80 5.21 -5.11
N GLY A 226 -7.05 4.72 -5.11
CA GLY A 226 -8.25 5.50 -4.89
C GLY A 226 -8.29 6.17 -3.52
N TYR A 227 -7.73 5.54 -2.48
CA TYR A 227 -7.57 6.18 -1.16
C TYR A 227 -6.77 7.48 -1.24
N TYR A 228 -5.65 7.50 -1.97
CA TYR A 228 -4.85 8.72 -2.16
C TYR A 228 -5.64 9.77 -2.94
N ALA A 229 -6.27 9.38 -4.05
CA ALA A 229 -7.10 10.28 -4.85
C ALA A 229 -8.23 10.94 -4.03
N VAL A 230 -8.99 10.13 -3.29
CA VAL A 230 -10.07 10.60 -2.40
C VAL A 230 -9.53 11.51 -1.30
N THR A 231 -8.37 11.18 -0.72
CA THR A 231 -7.77 12.00 0.33
C THR A 231 -7.37 13.38 -0.19
N VAL A 232 -6.83 13.47 -1.42
CA VAL A 232 -6.54 14.76 -2.07
C VAL A 232 -7.83 15.57 -2.33
N VAL A 233 -8.87 14.91 -2.86
CA VAL A 233 -10.17 15.55 -3.09
C VAL A 233 -10.74 16.11 -1.80
N MET A 234 -10.76 15.31 -0.73
CA MET A 234 -11.26 15.74 0.57
C MET A 234 -10.44 16.91 1.13
N ALA A 235 -9.10 16.84 1.04
CA ALA A 235 -8.23 17.91 1.53
C ALA A 235 -8.50 19.23 0.82
N ARG A 236 -8.73 19.22 -0.50
CA ARG A 236 -8.95 20.42 -1.32
C ARG A 236 -10.37 20.96 -1.28
N THR A 237 -11.38 20.10 -1.17
CA THR A 237 -12.79 20.53 -1.25
C THR A 237 -13.42 20.78 0.11
N LEU A 238 -13.05 20.01 1.13
CA LEU A 238 -13.65 20.12 2.46
C LEU A 238 -12.77 20.97 3.40
N GLY A 239 -11.49 21.17 3.05
CA GLY A 239 -10.53 21.87 3.89
C GLY A 239 -10.11 21.06 5.13
N PRO A 240 -9.11 21.56 5.90
CA PRO A 240 -8.54 20.82 7.03
C PRO A 240 -9.51 20.57 8.20
N GLY A 241 -10.59 21.34 8.31
CA GLY A 241 -11.53 21.31 9.44
C GLY A 241 -12.78 20.46 9.25
N ALA A 242 -13.11 20.05 8.03
CA ALA A 242 -14.44 19.50 7.75
C ALA A 242 -14.74 18.16 8.42
N LEU A 243 -13.76 17.28 8.63
CA LEU A 243 -14.03 16.02 9.32
C LEU A 243 -14.30 16.25 10.82
N PRO A 244 -13.45 16.98 11.56
CA PRO A 244 -13.78 17.42 12.92
C PRO A 244 -15.09 18.19 13.01
N ASP A 245 -15.36 19.10 12.06
CA ASP A 245 -16.59 19.90 12.05
C ASP A 245 -17.83 19.05 11.74
N LEU A 246 -17.71 18.04 10.87
CA LEU A 246 -18.77 17.08 10.59
C LEU A 246 -19.04 16.19 11.81
N VAL A 247 -17.99 15.66 12.43
CA VAL A 247 -18.10 14.85 13.66
C VAL A 247 -18.69 15.67 14.79
N LYS A 248 -18.23 16.91 14.98
CA LYS A 248 -18.79 17.85 15.95
C LYS A 248 -20.26 18.12 15.67
N ARG A 249 -20.66 18.40 14.42
CA ARG A 249 -22.08 18.56 14.04
C ARG A 249 -22.92 17.31 14.30
N LEU A 250 -22.36 16.13 14.09
CA LEU A 250 -23.06 14.86 14.33
C LEU A 250 -23.17 14.54 15.84
N LEU A 251 -22.20 14.97 16.64
CA LEU A 251 -22.19 14.78 18.11
C LEU A 251 -22.99 15.87 18.85
N ASP A 252 -23.05 17.09 18.31
CA ASP A 252 -23.87 18.20 18.84
C ASP A 252 -25.36 18.05 18.46
N TRP A 253 -25.73 16.96 17.76
CA TRP A 253 -27.10 16.54 17.46
C TRP A 253 -27.53 15.45 18.45
N SER A 254 -27.72 15.82 19.72
CA SER A 254 -28.42 15.04 20.73
C SER A 254 -29.13 15.94 21.72
#